data_AF-A0A7Y5ZKW8-F1
#
_entry.id   AF-A0A7Y5ZKW8-F1
#
_cell.length_a   1.000
_cell.length_b   1.000
_cell.length_c   1.000
_cell.angle_alpha   90.00
_cell.angle_beta   90.00
_cell.angle_gamma   90.00
#
_symmetry.space_group_name_H-M   'P 1'
#
loop_
_entity.id
_entity.type
_entity.pdbx_description
1 polymer ?
#
loop_
_entity_poly.entity_id
_entity_poly.type
_entity_poly.pdbx_seq_one_letter_code
_entity_poly.pdbx_strand_id
1 'polypeptide(L)'
;MSSPVVVVVSSTGDPHTHDVVHELRDMHVEVREVNADALPLDGSITVSLGGGRSSWDASLHSDQTLLRSLSNITSVWWRRPRNYYGIPDGWPEQQREFVKAELDQAFAGTWALLDSYWMNRPEDNRRASLKIEQLDRAARFGLETPATTITSDPDVVRAFYAACPGRMVYKVLSEPGLGLTATSEKHPEAAVDQRHTLTTLIGEAELEAIDGVRLSPGLFQEYIEKDVELRVTVIGDDIFVGEIHSQDRESTSVDWRDWANGGLEIRYSRGTLPDDVQERCINFVRSYGLNFSTMDIVKTPDGRYVFLENNPNGNFIWVEKLVPELRMTSALASCLARGANG
;
A
#
# COMPACT_ATOMS: atom_id res chain seq x y z
N MET A 1 -14.57 -28.14 16.97
CA MET A 1 -13.52 -27.16 16.60
C MET A 1 -14.23 -25.83 16.42
N SER A 2 -13.71 -24.74 16.98
CA SER A 2 -14.29 -23.41 16.74
C SER A 2 -14.25 -23.09 15.25
N SER A 3 -15.26 -22.38 14.74
CA SER A 3 -15.25 -21.91 13.36
C SER A 3 -14.02 -21.04 13.10
N PRO A 4 -13.38 -21.17 11.93
CA PRO A 4 -12.25 -20.32 11.54
C PRO A 4 -12.71 -18.86 11.45
N VAL A 5 -11.91 -17.93 12.02
CA VAL A 5 -12.22 -16.50 12.04
C VAL A 5 -11.23 -15.75 11.17
N VAL A 6 -11.77 -14.89 10.29
CA VAL A 6 -10.99 -13.89 9.55
C VAL A 6 -11.08 -12.57 10.29
N VAL A 7 -9.93 -11.99 10.62
CA VAL A 7 -9.84 -10.65 11.21
C VAL A 7 -9.48 -9.63 10.12
N VAL A 8 -10.26 -8.57 10.02
CA VAL A 8 -9.99 -7.43 9.14
C VAL A 8 -9.56 -6.27 10.01
N VAL A 9 -8.32 -5.81 9.85
CA VAL A 9 -7.77 -4.67 10.59
C VAL A 9 -7.76 -3.45 9.67
N SER A 10 -8.54 -2.42 10.01
CA SER A 10 -8.64 -1.18 9.24
C SER A 10 -9.01 0.02 10.13
N SER A 11 -9.64 1.04 9.53
CA SER A 11 -10.28 2.16 10.21
C SER A 11 -11.71 2.35 9.73
N THR A 12 -12.51 3.04 10.55
CA THR A 12 -13.91 3.34 10.21
C THR A 12 -14.02 4.04 8.85
N GLY A 13 -14.90 3.53 7.99
CA GLY A 13 -15.19 4.13 6.69
C GLY A 13 -14.22 3.78 5.56
N ASP A 14 -13.33 2.79 5.72
CA ASP A 14 -12.54 2.26 4.60
C ASP A 14 -13.48 1.56 3.58
N PRO A 15 -13.62 2.08 2.35
CA PRO A 15 -14.52 1.48 1.37
C PRO A 15 -14.07 0.09 0.92
N HIS A 16 -12.78 -0.27 1.11
CA HIS A 16 -12.29 -1.58 0.72
C HIS A 16 -12.78 -2.70 1.63
N THR A 17 -12.97 -2.41 2.92
CA THR A 17 -13.39 -3.46 3.85
C THR A 17 -14.80 -3.91 3.55
N HIS A 18 -15.69 -2.99 3.15
CA HIS A 18 -17.09 -3.31 2.82
C HIS A 18 -17.22 -4.43 1.78
N ASP A 19 -16.62 -4.27 0.61
CA ASP A 19 -16.79 -5.18 -0.53
C ASP A 19 -16.21 -6.58 -0.20
N VAL A 20 -15.03 -6.63 0.44
CA VAL A 20 -14.39 -7.90 0.81
C VAL A 20 -15.08 -8.61 1.97
N VAL A 21 -15.53 -7.86 2.98
CA VAL A 21 -16.26 -8.42 4.13
C VAL A 21 -17.61 -8.98 3.66
N HIS A 22 -18.25 -8.34 2.69
CA HIS A 22 -19.48 -8.85 2.09
C HIS A 22 -19.25 -10.23 1.41
N GLU A 23 -18.24 -10.34 0.54
CA GLU A 23 -17.86 -11.61 -0.10
C GLU A 23 -17.52 -12.70 0.92
N LEU A 24 -16.77 -12.38 1.98
CA LEU A 24 -16.46 -13.34 3.05
C LEU A 24 -17.72 -13.85 3.77
N ARG A 25 -18.68 -12.95 4.04
CA ARG A 25 -19.96 -13.32 4.67
C ARG A 25 -20.82 -14.19 3.76
N ASP A 26 -20.82 -13.92 2.46
CA ASP A 26 -21.50 -14.77 1.46
C ASP A 26 -20.87 -16.17 1.37
N MET A 27 -19.56 -16.27 1.60
CA MET A 27 -18.84 -17.53 1.79
C MET A 27 -19.08 -18.20 3.15
N HIS A 28 -19.97 -17.65 3.99
CA HIS A 28 -20.28 -18.13 5.34
C HIS A 28 -19.06 -18.14 6.29
N VAL A 29 -18.09 -17.25 6.05
CA VAL A 29 -16.91 -17.08 6.90
C VAL A 29 -17.24 -16.15 8.06
N GLU A 30 -16.81 -16.52 9.27
CA GLU A 30 -16.92 -15.63 10.42
C GLU A 30 -15.89 -14.51 10.31
N VAL A 31 -16.37 -13.27 10.19
CA VAL A 31 -15.52 -12.09 10.08
C VAL A 31 -15.61 -11.22 11.34
N ARG A 32 -14.46 -10.68 11.74
CA ARG A 32 -14.33 -9.73 12.85
C ARG A 32 -13.56 -8.50 12.36
N GLU A 33 -14.22 -7.36 12.38
CA GLU A 33 -13.65 -6.09 11.93
C GLU A 33 -13.07 -5.34 13.13
N VAL A 34 -11.78 -5.04 13.08
CA VAL A 34 -11.04 -4.31 14.09
C VAL A 34 -10.67 -2.95 13.51
N ASN A 35 -11.28 -1.91 14.07
CA ASN A 35 -11.06 -0.53 13.71
C ASN A 35 -10.06 0.09 14.69
N ALA A 36 -8.85 0.40 14.21
CA ALA A 36 -7.79 0.93 15.07
C ALA A 36 -8.18 2.28 15.70
N ASP A 37 -9.01 3.06 15.02
CA ASP A 37 -9.53 4.36 15.46
C ASP A 37 -10.54 4.27 16.62
N ALA A 38 -11.06 3.08 16.93
CA ALA A 38 -11.88 2.87 18.13
C ALA A 38 -11.03 2.83 19.42
N LEU A 39 -9.72 2.60 19.33
CA LEU A 39 -8.84 2.53 20.50
C LEU A 39 -8.32 3.94 20.86
N PRO A 40 -8.26 4.32 22.15
CA PRO A 40 -8.67 3.54 23.33
C PRO A 40 -10.09 3.85 23.84
N LEU A 41 -10.83 4.80 23.23
CA LEU A 41 -12.08 5.29 23.80
C LEU A 41 -13.22 4.28 23.75
N ASP A 42 -13.36 3.59 22.62
CA ASP A 42 -14.41 2.62 22.35
C ASP A 42 -13.84 1.20 22.23
N GLY A 43 -12.70 0.94 22.86
CA GLY A 43 -11.99 -0.31 22.73
C GLY A 43 -10.96 -0.56 23.82
N SER A 44 -10.40 -1.77 23.84
CA SER A 44 -9.31 -2.12 24.75
C SER A 44 -8.49 -3.27 24.20
N ILE A 45 -7.18 -3.25 24.48
CA ILE A 45 -6.27 -4.37 24.24
C ILE A 45 -5.93 -4.98 25.58
N THR A 46 -6.12 -6.28 25.73
CA THR A 46 -5.65 -7.02 26.91
C THR A 46 -4.77 -8.18 26.44
N VAL A 47 -3.54 -8.23 26.94
CA VAL A 47 -2.59 -9.32 26.69
C VAL A 47 -2.08 -9.78 28.04
N SER A 48 -2.26 -11.06 28.36
CA SER A 48 -1.94 -11.60 29.69
C SER A 48 -1.25 -12.94 29.60
N LEU A 49 -0.25 -13.13 30.47
CA LEU A 49 0.38 -14.42 30.71
C LEU A 49 0.10 -14.83 32.14
N GLY A 50 -0.76 -15.85 32.31
CA GLY A 50 -0.98 -16.43 33.62
C GLY A 50 0.31 -17.07 34.15
N GLY A 51 0.62 -16.88 35.44
CA GLY A 51 1.79 -17.50 36.06
C GLY A 51 1.81 -19.02 35.83
N GLY A 52 2.92 -19.55 35.29
CA GLY A 52 3.08 -20.96 34.96
C GLY A 52 2.49 -21.42 33.62
N ARG A 53 1.89 -20.52 32.83
CA ARG A 53 1.46 -20.80 31.45
C ARG A 53 2.60 -20.55 30.47
N SER A 54 2.59 -21.26 29.34
CA SER A 54 3.56 -21.11 28.25
C SER A 54 3.05 -20.26 27.08
N SER A 55 1.79 -19.85 27.10
CA SER A 55 1.16 -19.07 26.03
C SER A 55 0.44 -17.85 26.57
N TRP A 56 0.64 -16.71 25.92
CA TRP A 56 -0.11 -15.49 26.15
C TRP A 56 -1.55 -15.66 25.67
N ASP A 57 -2.51 -15.13 26.43
CA ASP A 57 -3.87 -14.93 25.98
C ASP A 57 -4.05 -13.45 25.62
N ALA A 58 -4.75 -13.18 24.52
CA ALA A 58 -5.07 -11.82 24.15
C ALA A 58 -6.54 -11.69 23.75
N SER A 59 -7.11 -10.55 24.14
CA SER A 59 -8.43 -10.13 23.72
C SER A 59 -8.41 -8.69 23.28
N LEU A 60 -9.18 -8.39 22.24
CA LEU A 60 -9.30 -7.06 21.67
C LEU A 60 -10.77 -6.68 21.58
N HIS A 61 -11.11 -5.52 22.14
CA HIS A 61 -12.39 -4.87 21.96
C HIS A 61 -12.20 -3.64 21.07
N SER A 62 -13.03 -3.49 20.06
CA SER A 62 -13.00 -2.40 19.09
C SER A 62 -14.43 -2.11 18.65
N ASP A 63 -15.02 -1.01 19.11
CA ASP A 63 -16.42 -0.64 18.87
C ASP A 63 -17.37 -1.79 19.26
N GLN A 64 -18.08 -2.41 18.31
CA GLN A 64 -18.98 -3.54 18.58
C GLN A 64 -18.29 -4.90 18.48
N THR A 65 -17.02 -4.93 18.06
CA THR A 65 -16.26 -6.17 17.84
C THR A 65 -15.52 -6.58 19.10
N LEU A 66 -15.72 -7.83 19.51
CA LEU A 66 -14.93 -8.47 20.55
C LEU A 66 -14.24 -9.73 20.03
N LEU A 67 -12.91 -9.67 20.00
CA LEU A 67 -12.03 -10.81 19.75
C LEU A 67 -11.65 -11.46 21.08
N ARG A 68 -12.10 -12.70 21.28
CA ARG A 68 -11.75 -13.52 22.45
C ARG A 68 -10.82 -14.64 22.02
N SER A 69 -9.62 -14.66 22.59
CA SER A 69 -8.54 -15.58 22.22
C SER A 69 -8.03 -15.36 20.79
N LEU A 70 -6.72 -15.50 20.63
CA LEU A 70 -6.05 -15.46 19.33
C LEU A 70 -6.09 -16.81 18.59
N SER A 71 -6.43 -17.90 19.30
CA SER A 71 -6.27 -19.27 18.81
C SER A 71 -7.22 -19.70 17.69
N ASN A 72 -8.31 -18.97 17.45
CA ASN A 72 -9.30 -19.26 16.41
C ASN A 72 -9.14 -18.39 15.16
N ILE A 73 -8.18 -17.46 15.16
CA ILE A 73 -7.91 -16.58 14.03
C ILE A 73 -7.10 -17.36 13.00
N THR A 74 -7.70 -17.63 11.84
CA THR A 74 -7.02 -18.36 10.75
C THR A 74 -6.33 -17.41 9.79
N SER A 75 -6.89 -16.23 9.59
CA SER A 75 -6.37 -15.24 8.65
C SER A 75 -6.55 -13.82 9.17
N VAL A 76 -5.59 -12.96 8.87
CA VAL A 76 -5.63 -11.52 9.15
C VAL A 76 -5.44 -10.76 7.86
N TRP A 77 -6.39 -9.90 7.53
CA TRP A 77 -6.24 -8.88 6.51
C TRP A 77 -5.83 -7.57 7.19
N TRP A 78 -4.54 -7.25 7.12
CA TRP A 78 -4.05 -5.94 7.50
C TRP A 78 -4.29 -5.00 6.34
N ARG A 79 -5.45 -4.32 6.36
CA ARG A 79 -5.79 -3.35 5.33
C ARG A 79 -5.03 -2.07 5.62
N ARG A 80 -5.65 -0.97 6.00
CA ARG A 80 -4.92 0.28 6.26
C ARG A 80 -5.48 0.92 7.51
N PRO A 81 -5.24 0.31 8.70
CA PRO A 81 -5.55 1.01 9.92
C PRO A 81 -4.77 2.33 9.90
N ARG A 82 -5.50 3.44 9.84
CA ARG A 82 -4.91 4.76 9.99
C ARG A 82 -4.29 4.81 11.38
N ASN A 83 -3.16 5.49 11.53
CA ASN A 83 -2.53 5.69 12.84
C ASN A 83 -3.30 6.68 13.73
N TYR A 84 -4.54 6.99 13.35
CA TYR A 84 -5.44 7.84 14.09
C TYR A 84 -6.21 6.99 15.09
N TYR A 85 -5.57 6.69 16.22
CA TYR A 85 -6.29 6.25 17.40
C TYR A 85 -7.28 7.33 17.83
N GLY A 86 -8.39 6.94 18.46
CA GLY A 86 -9.37 7.84 19.06
C GLY A 86 -8.83 8.57 20.29
N ILE A 87 -7.62 9.12 20.25
CA ILE A 87 -7.02 9.88 21.35
C ILE A 87 -7.68 11.27 21.39
N PRO A 88 -8.21 11.74 22.53
CA PRO A 88 -8.90 13.03 22.59
C PRO A 88 -8.02 14.21 22.17
N ASP A 89 -8.56 15.09 21.32
CA ASP A 89 -7.79 16.19 20.75
C ASP A 89 -7.35 17.25 21.76
N GLY A 90 -8.11 17.43 22.84
CA GLY A 90 -7.81 18.38 23.91
C GLY A 90 -6.65 17.98 24.83
N TRP A 91 -6.03 16.81 24.64
CA TRP A 91 -4.90 16.37 25.45
C TRP A 91 -3.59 17.04 25.02
N PRO A 92 -2.65 17.32 25.96
CA PRO A 92 -1.32 17.83 25.62
C PRO A 92 -0.59 16.95 24.61
N GLU A 93 0.12 17.55 23.65
CA GLU A 93 0.84 16.85 22.57
C GLU A 93 1.71 15.70 23.09
N GLN A 94 2.52 15.94 24.14
CA GLN A 94 3.39 14.92 24.72
C GLN A 94 2.62 13.70 25.26
N GLN A 95 1.43 13.92 25.82
CA GLN A 95 0.58 12.83 26.32
C GLN A 95 -0.04 12.06 25.16
N ARG A 96 -0.46 12.75 24.10
CA ARG A 96 -0.98 12.12 22.88
C ARG A 96 0.08 11.23 22.22
N GLU A 97 1.29 11.75 22.05
CA GLU A 97 2.42 10.99 21.48
C GLU A 97 2.79 9.78 22.35
N PHE A 98 2.78 9.91 23.68
CA PHE A 98 3.01 8.78 24.59
C PHE A 98 1.93 7.71 24.44
N VAL A 99 0.65 8.08 24.51
CA VAL A 99 -0.47 7.13 24.37
C VAL A 99 -0.45 6.46 23.01
N LYS A 100 -0.16 7.21 21.95
CA LYS A 100 0.00 6.67 20.59
C LYS A 100 1.11 5.62 20.56
N ALA A 101 2.29 5.91 21.13
CA ALA A 101 3.41 4.98 21.16
C ALA A 101 3.07 3.69 21.95
N GLU A 102 2.40 3.80 23.09
CA GLU A 102 1.95 2.64 23.88
C GLU A 102 0.92 1.79 23.11
N LEU A 103 -0.02 2.43 22.42
CA LEU A 103 -1.00 1.73 21.58
C LEU A 103 -0.32 1.05 20.38
N ASP A 104 0.59 1.72 19.69
CA ASP A 104 1.37 1.14 18.58
C ASP A 104 2.12 -0.13 19.06
N GLN A 105 2.79 -0.05 20.22
CA GLN A 105 3.52 -1.19 20.80
C GLN A 105 2.61 -2.32 21.24
N ALA A 106 1.52 -2.02 21.97
CA ALA A 106 0.58 -3.03 22.43
C ALA A 106 -0.12 -3.74 21.26
N PHE A 107 -0.49 -2.98 20.23
CA PHE A 107 -1.15 -3.49 19.03
C PHE A 107 -0.18 -4.38 18.23
N ALA A 108 1.01 -3.86 17.89
CA ALA A 108 2.03 -4.63 17.18
C ALA A 108 2.45 -5.90 17.95
N GLY A 109 2.63 -5.81 19.26
CA GLY A 109 2.97 -6.94 20.12
C GLY A 109 1.87 -8.01 20.16
N THR A 110 0.60 -7.60 20.21
CA THR A 110 -0.54 -8.52 20.15
C THR A 110 -0.57 -9.28 18.83
N TRP A 111 -0.37 -8.58 17.72
CA TRP A 111 -0.37 -9.19 16.38
C TRP A 111 0.84 -10.10 16.13
N ALA A 112 1.99 -9.79 16.72
CA ALA A 112 3.17 -10.64 16.64
C ALA A 112 2.97 -12.02 17.29
N LEU A 113 1.97 -12.18 18.17
CA LEU A 113 1.62 -13.47 18.78
C LEU A 113 0.79 -14.38 17.85
N LEU A 114 0.29 -13.86 16.72
CA LEU A 114 -0.53 -14.63 15.79
C LEU A 114 0.30 -15.44 14.81
N ASP A 115 0.09 -16.75 14.87
CA ASP A 115 0.50 -17.72 13.85
C ASP A 115 -0.67 -18.03 12.91
N SER A 116 -1.08 -17.00 12.17
CA SER A 116 -2.19 -17.04 11.21
C SER A 116 -1.68 -16.76 9.80
N TYR A 117 -2.52 -16.97 8.79
CA TYR A 117 -2.27 -16.46 7.44
C TYR A 117 -2.41 -14.93 7.43
N TRP A 118 -1.53 -14.22 6.73
CA TRP A 118 -1.54 -12.76 6.70
C TRP A 118 -1.61 -12.22 5.28
N MET A 119 -2.40 -11.17 5.12
CA MET A 119 -2.44 -10.39 3.89
C MET A 119 -2.34 -8.90 4.24
N ASN A 120 -1.17 -8.30 4.32
CA ASN A 120 0.11 -8.96 4.63
C ASN A 120 0.46 -8.66 6.09
N ARG A 121 1.61 -9.13 6.57
CA ARG A 121 2.14 -8.64 7.85
C ARG A 121 2.56 -7.16 7.72
N PRO A 122 2.32 -6.32 8.74
CA PRO A 122 2.69 -4.89 8.70
C PRO A 122 4.18 -4.66 8.46
N GLU A 123 5.04 -5.47 9.07
CA GLU A 123 6.49 -5.40 8.95
C GLU A 123 6.99 -5.69 7.53
N ASP A 124 6.40 -6.69 6.87
CA ASP A 124 6.75 -7.06 5.50
C ASP A 124 6.27 -5.98 4.52
N ASN A 125 5.08 -5.40 4.77
CA ASN A 125 4.59 -4.23 4.04
C ASN A 125 5.59 -3.06 4.15
N ARG A 126 6.07 -2.73 5.37
CA ARG A 126 7.03 -1.62 5.56
C ARG A 126 8.30 -1.84 4.76
N ARG A 127 8.86 -3.05 4.77
CA ARG A 127 10.04 -3.39 3.99
C ARG A 127 9.78 -3.25 2.49
N ALA A 128 8.66 -3.77 2.00
CA ALA A 128 8.29 -3.76 0.59
C ALA A 128 7.86 -2.39 0.05
N SER A 129 7.65 -1.40 0.92
CA SER A 129 7.40 0.01 0.55
C SER A 129 8.68 0.84 0.40
N LEU A 130 9.85 0.31 0.78
CA LEU A 130 11.11 1.03 0.62
C LEU A 130 11.49 1.10 -0.86
N LYS A 131 11.29 2.28 -1.48
CA LYS A 131 11.49 2.46 -2.94
C LYS A 131 12.87 2.05 -3.44
N ILE A 132 13.90 2.27 -2.62
CA ILE A 132 15.27 1.87 -2.94
C ILE A 132 15.38 0.34 -3.01
N GLU A 133 14.88 -0.35 -1.99
CA GLU A 133 14.97 -1.81 -1.87
C GLU A 133 14.12 -2.50 -2.93
N GLN A 134 12.91 -2.01 -3.21
CA GLN A 134 12.04 -2.64 -4.20
C GLN A 134 12.58 -2.53 -5.64
N LEU A 135 13.26 -1.43 -6.00
CA LEU A 135 13.88 -1.30 -7.32
C LEU A 135 15.07 -2.26 -7.47
N ASP A 136 15.95 -2.32 -6.46
CA ASP A 136 17.07 -3.26 -6.44
C ASP A 136 16.58 -4.72 -6.46
N ARG A 137 15.56 -5.04 -5.66
CA ARG A 137 14.96 -6.38 -5.62
C ARG A 137 14.29 -6.73 -6.93
N ALA A 138 13.50 -5.84 -7.53
CA ALA A 138 12.86 -6.09 -8.83
C ALA A 138 13.91 -6.47 -9.89
N ALA A 139 15.02 -5.73 -9.95
CA ALA A 139 16.14 -6.05 -10.85
C ALA A 139 16.75 -7.44 -10.57
N ARG A 140 16.93 -7.83 -9.30
CA ARG A 140 17.43 -9.17 -8.92
C ARG A 140 16.50 -10.30 -9.32
N PHE A 141 15.20 -10.04 -9.36
CA PHE A 141 14.18 -10.98 -9.86
C PHE A 141 13.97 -10.89 -11.38
N GLY A 142 14.80 -10.10 -12.09
CA GLY A 142 14.78 -10.00 -13.54
C GLY A 142 13.66 -9.12 -14.10
N LEU A 143 13.02 -8.30 -13.28
CA LEU A 143 12.14 -7.23 -13.78
C LEU A 143 13.01 -6.08 -14.27
N GLU A 144 12.69 -5.54 -15.45
CA GLU A 144 13.36 -4.34 -15.95
C GLU A 144 12.96 -3.13 -15.09
N THR A 145 13.92 -2.30 -14.71
CA THR A 145 13.68 -1.09 -13.91
C THR A 145 14.31 0.12 -14.60
N PRO A 146 13.73 1.33 -14.47
CA PRO A 146 14.31 2.52 -15.06
C PRO A 146 15.65 2.87 -14.41
N ALA A 147 16.53 3.54 -15.15
CA ALA A 147 17.68 4.19 -14.51
C ALA A 147 17.17 5.15 -13.42
N THR A 148 17.76 5.09 -12.23
CA THR A 148 17.28 5.80 -11.04
C THR A 148 18.46 6.33 -10.24
N THR A 149 18.39 7.58 -9.78
CA THR A 149 19.29 8.13 -8.77
C THR A 149 18.48 8.69 -7.60
N ILE A 150 19.00 8.51 -6.39
CA ILE A 150 18.41 9.09 -5.18
C ILE A 150 19.50 9.91 -4.51
N THR A 151 19.28 11.21 -4.42
CA THR A 151 20.34 12.14 -4.03
C THR A 151 19.78 13.41 -3.42
N SER A 152 20.55 14.03 -2.53
CA SER A 152 20.39 15.41 -2.08
C SER A 152 21.48 16.34 -2.68
N ASP A 153 22.29 15.83 -3.60
CA ASP A 153 23.34 16.57 -4.31
C ASP A 153 22.84 17.07 -5.68
N PRO A 154 22.67 18.40 -5.87
CA PRO A 154 22.23 18.98 -7.13
C PRO A 154 23.10 18.62 -8.34
N ASP A 155 24.41 18.45 -8.16
CA ASP A 155 25.32 18.17 -9.27
C ASP A 155 25.15 16.74 -9.78
N VAL A 156 24.82 15.80 -8.87
CA VAL A 156 24.41 14.45 -9.25
C VAL A 156 23.11 14.47 -10.04
N VAL A 157 22.14 15.33 -9.67
CA VAL A 157 20.88 15.45 -10.42
C VAL A 157 21.14 16.00 -11.83
N ARG A 158 21.94 17.05 -11.97
CA ARG A 158 22.30 17.62 -13.28
C ARG A 158 23.02 16.62 -14.17
N ALA A 159 23.97 15.87 -13.60
CA ALA A 159 24.68 14.82 -14.33
C ALA A 159 23.73 13.69 -14.78
N PHE A 160 22.80 13.28 -13.92
CA PHE A 160 21.80 12.26 -14.24
C PHE A 160 20.81 12.76 -15.30
N TYR A 161 20.35 14.01 -15.22
CA TYR A 161 19.49 14.64 -16.23
C TYR A 161 20.13 14.62 -17.62
N ALA A 162 21.42 14.96 -17.70
CA ALA A 162 22.19 14.93 -18.95
C ALA A 162 22.37 13.50 -19.51
N ALA A 163 22.42 12.49 -18.65
CA ALA A 163 22.48 11.08 -19.05
C ALA A 163 21.12 10.51 -19.53
N CYS A 164 20.01 11.12 -19.11
CA CYS A 164 18.65 10.68 -19.39
C CYS A 164 17.97 11.47 -20.54
N PRO A 165 18.62 11.66 -21.70
CA PRO A 165 18.35 12.70 -22.72
C PRO A 165 17.25 13.76 -22.43
N GLY A 166 17.33 14.44 -21.28
CA GLY A 166 16.34 15.44 -20.84
C GLY A 166 14.97 14.90 -20.40
N ARG A 167 14.78 13.57 -20.42
CA ARG A 167 13.59 12.81 -20.03
C ARG A 167 13.81 12.19 -18.64
N MET A 168 13.61 13.00 -17.61
CA MET A 168 13.73 12.61 -16.21
C MET A 168 12.47 12.99 -15.45
N VAL A 169 12.02 12.13 -14.54
CA VAL A 169 10.95 12.45 -13.59
C VAL A 169 11.49 12.53 -12.17
N TYR A 170 10.88 13.39 -11.37
CA TYR A 170 10.97 13.37 -9.92
C TYR A 170 9.78 12.62 -9.33
N LYS A 171 10.05 11.81 -8.31
CA LYS A 171 9.04 11.15 -7.48
C LYS A 171 9.36 11.36 -6.01
N VAL A 172 8.33 11.48 -5.20
CA VAL A 172 8.49 11.42 -3.74
C VAL A 172 8.93 10.03 -3.30
N LEU A 173 9.81 9.97 -2.28
CA LEU A 173 10.19 8.71 -1.62
C LEU A 173 9.11 8.22 -0.66
N SER A 174 8.38 9.16 -0.05
CA SER A 174 7.29 8.94 0.90
C SER A 174 5.92 8.95 0.21
N GLU A 175 4.88 9.32 0.95
CA GLU A 175 3.55 9.61 0.42
C GLU A 175 3.54 10.92 -0.39
N PRO A 176 2.65 11.04 -1.41
CA PRO A 176 2.58 12.21 -2.28
C PRO A 176 1.95 13.44 -1.62
N GLY A 177 1.24 13.29 -0.49
CA GLY A 177 0.73 14.43 0.26
C GLY A 177 1.85 15.17 0.98
N LEU A 178 1.86 16.50 0.90
CA LEU A 178 2.84 17.37 1.55
C LEU A 178 2.70 17.31 3.08
N GLY A 179 3.22 16.25 3.70
CA GLY A 179 3.02 15.98 5.12
C GLY A 179 1.54 15.83 5.52
N LEU A 180 0.65 15.57 4.56
CA LEU A 180 -0.81 15.59 4.75
C LEU A 180 -1.23 14.68 5.91
N THR A 181 -0.82 13.41 5.88
CA THR A 181 -1.15 12.42 6.90
C THR A 181 -0.71 12.87 8.30
N ALA A 182 0.58 13.19 8.46
CA ALA A 182 1.12 13.60 9.75
C ALA A 182 0.56 14.95 10.26
N THR A 183 0.25 15.88 9.36
CA THR A 183 -0.27 17.20 9.72
C THR A 183 -1.75 17.11 10.09
N SER A 184 -2.54 16.34 9.34
CA SER A 184 -3.94 16.06 9.68
C SER A 184 -4.06 15.30 11.00
N GLU A 185 -3.14 14.37 11.28
CA GLU A 185 -3.10 13.66 12.57
C GLU A 185 -2.82 14.60 13.76
N LYS A 186 -1.91 15.55 13.59
CA LYS A 186 -1.53 16.50 14.65
C LYS A 186 -2.48 17.68 14.81
N HIS A 187 -3.11 18.09 13.71
CA HIS A 187 -3.92 19.30 13.63
C HIS A 187 -5.20 19.05 12.80
N PRO A 188 -6.15 18.24 13.30
CA PRO A 188 -7.36 17.87 12.55
C PRO A 188 -8.26 19.07 12.19
N GLU A 189 -8.16 20.16 12.96
CA GLU A 189 -8.92 21.41 12.77
C GLU A 189 -8.23 22.38 11.79
N ALA A 190 -6.96 22.13 11.42
CA ALA A 190 -6.23 23.02 10.52
C ALA A 190 -6.67 22.79 9.07
N ALA A 191 -6.79 23.88 8.31
CA ALA A 191 -6.89 23.79 6.86
C ALA A 191 -5.57 23.24 6.32
N VAL A 192 -5.52 21.93 6.05
CA VAL A 192 -4.32 21.28 5.51
C VAL A 192 -4.29 21.44 4.00
N ASP A 193 -3.13 21.82 3.49
CA ASP A 193 -2.87 21.86 2.06
C ASP A 193 -2.98 20.45 1.46
N GLN A 194 -3.99 20.25 0.60
CA GLN A 194 -4.26 18.96 -0.03
C GLN A 194 -3.48 18.75 -1.33
N ARG A 195 -2.50 19.61 -1.64
CA ARG A 195 -1.65 19.42 -2.83
C ARG A 195 -0.86 18.12 -2.73
N HIS A 196 -0.88 17.36 -3.83
CA HIS A 196 -0.08 16.17 -4.01
C HIS A 196 1.12 16.47 -4.91
N THR A 197 2.31 16.04 -4.51
CA THR A 197 3.46 15.96 -5.40
C THR A 197 3.40 14.65 -6.15
N LEU A 198 2.80 14.69 -7.34
CA LEU A 198 2.73 13.57 -8.28
C LEU A 198 4.08 13.36 -8.97
N THR A 199 4.15 12.37 -9.86
CA THR A 199 5.32 12.19 -10.73
C THR A 199 5.46 13.43 -11.61
N THR A 200 6.56 14.17 -11.46
CA THR A 200 6.79 15.44 -12.18
C THR A 200 7.87 15.24 -13.22
N LEU A 201 7.57 15.53 -14.48
CA LEU A 201 8.59 15.61 -15.53
C LEU A 201 9.48 16.83 -15.25
N ILE A 202 10.79 16.64 -15.25
CA ILE A 202 11.76 17.70 -14.96
C ILE A 202 12.10 18.41 -16.27
N GLY A 203 11.62 19.64 -16.41
CA GLY A 203 11.98 20.55 -17.48
C GLY A 203 13.11 21.48 -17.08
N GLU A 204 13.38 22.46 -17.94
CA GLU A 204 14.42 23.49 -17.70
C GLU A 204 14.12 24.30 -16.42
N ALA A 205 12.85 24.66 -16.18
CA ALA A 205 12.46 25.45 -15.02
C ALA A 205 12.70 24.71 -13.68
N GLU A 206 12.37 23.42 -13.59
CA GLU A 206 12.65 22.62 -12.40
C GLU A 206 14.17 22.44 -12.23
N LEU A 207 14.92 22.33 -13.33
CA LEU A 207 16.38 22.21 -13.28
C LEU A 207 17.07 23.50 -12.81
N GLU A 208 16.53 24.67 -13.15
CA GLU A 208 16.98 25.96 -12.60
C GLU A 208 16.79 26.03 -11.08
N ALA A 209 15.72 25.43 -10.55
CA ALA A 209 15.41 25.39 -9.13
C ALA A 209 16.05 24.21 -8.36
N ILE A 210 16.88 23.38 -9.02
CA ILE A 210 17.29 22.07 -8.48
C ILE A 210 18.16 22.14 -7.23
N ASP A 211 18.75 23.30 -6.90
CA ASP A 211 19.54 23.48 -5.68
C ASP A 211 18.71 23.26 -4.39
N GLY A 212 17.37 23.35 -4.47
CA GLY A 212 16.47 23.02 -3.37
C GLY A 212 16.57 21.57 -2.88
N VAL A 213 17.06 20.65 -3.72
CA VAL A 213 17.29 19.23 -3.39
C VAL A 213 18.30 19.04 -2.24
N ARG A 214 19.11 20.06 -1.93
CA ARG A 214 20.00 20.05 -0.75
C ARG A 214 19.24 19.92 0.58
N LEU A 215 17.95 20.29 0.61
CA LEU A 215 17.12 20.28 1.81
C LEU A 215 16.37 18.96 2.01
N SER A 216 16.25 18.13 0.97
CA SER A 216 15.58 16.84 1.04
C SER A 216 16.04 15.94 -0.11
N PRO A 217 16.41 14.68 0.15
CA PRO A 217 16.73 13.76 -0.92
C PRO A 217 15.51 13.55 -1.84
N GLY A 218 15.76 13.53 -3.15
CA GLY A 218 14.77 13.24 -4.17
C GLY A 218 15.02 11.90 -4.85
N LEU A 219 13.96 11.24 -5.32
CA LEU A 219 14.07 10.13 -6.26
C LEU A 219 13.90 10.69 -7.67
N PHE A 220 14.97 10.59 -8.45
CA PHE A 220 14.99 10.96 -9.87
C PHE A 220 15.11 9.71 -10.71
N GLN A 221 14.26 9.59 -11.72
CA GLN A 221 14.15 8.38 -12.52
C GLN A 221 14.07 8.74 -14.00
N GLU A 222 14.64 7.91 -14.86
CA GLU A 222 14.43 8.00 -16.30
C GLU A 222 12.92 7.97 -16.62
N TYR A 223 12.48 8.89 -17.48
CA TYR A 223 11.11 8.88 -17.96
C TYR A 223 10.94 7.85 -19.08
N ILE A 224 10.30 6.73 -18.75
CA ILE A 224 10.00 5.65 -19.68
C ILE A 224 8.81 6.02 -20.57
N GLU A 225 9.01 6.03 -21.89
CA GLU A 225 7.91 6.11 -22.83
C GLU A 225 7.03 4.87 -22.73
N LYS A 226 5.72 5.08 -22.62
CA LYS A 226 4.77 4.01 -22.35
C LYS A 226 3.66 4.03 -23.40
N ASP A 227 3.38 2.85 -23.94
CA ASP A 227 2.20 2.54 -24.74
C ASP A 227 0.98 2.41 -23.83
N VAL A 228 1.15 1.71 -22.70
CA VAL A 228 0.09 1.51 -21.69
C VAL A 228 0.68 1.38 -20.29
N GLU A 229 -0.07 1.86 -19.29
CA GLU A 229 0.22 1.62 -17.88
C GLU A 229 -0.53 0.37 -17.39
N LEU A 230 0.17 -0.48 -16.66
CA LEU A 230 -0.34 -1.75 -16.14
C LEU A 230 -0.38 -1.69 -14.62
N ARG A 231 -1.58 -1.77 -14.08
CA ARG A 231 -1.83 -1.99 -12.66
C ARG A 231 -1.92 -3.49 -12.41
N VAL A 232 -0.83 -4.05 -11.91
CA VAL A 232 -0.67 -5.49 -11.74
C VAL A 232 -0.89 -5.84 -10.27
N THR A 233 -1.96 -6.56 -9.97
CA THR A 233 -2.27 -7.01 -8.61
C THR A 233 -1.94 -8.48 -8.46
N VAL A 234 -1.14 -8.83 -7.48
CA VAL A 234 -0.89 -10.22 -7.06
C VAL A 234 -1.73 -10.50 -5.82
N ILE A 235 -2.47 -11.60 -5.82
CA ILE A 235 -3.29 -12.07 -4.69
C ILE A 235 -3.06 -13.57 -4.52
N GLY A 236 -2.37 -13.97 -3.46
CA GLY A 236 -1.79 -15.30 -3.33
C GLY A 236 -0.88 -15.59 -4.52
N ASP A 237 -1.31 -16.55 -5.34
CA ASP A 237 -0.58 -17.02 -6.51
C ASP A 237 -1.18 -16.52 -7.83
N ASP A 238 -2.30 -15.80 -7.77
CA ASP A 238 -3.01 -15.28 -8.91
C ASP A 238 -2.54 -13.86 -9.26
N ILE A 239 -2.52 -13.55 -10.55
CA ILE A 239 -2.15 -12.23 -11.07
C ILE A 239 -3.30 -11.62 -11.87
N PHE A 240 -3.56 -10.35 -11.61
CA PHE A 240 -4.64 -9.57 -12.20
C PHE A 240 -4.05 -8.32 -12.82
N VAL A 241 -4.32 -8.07 -14.10
CA VAL A 241 -3.71 -6.97 -14.84
C VAL A 241 -4.80 -6.03 -15.34
N GLY A 242 -4.83 -4.81 -14.81
CA GLY A 242 -5.63 -3.71 -15.35
C GLY A 242 -4.76 -2.83 -16.25
N GLU A 243 -5.20 -2.61 -17.48
CA GLU A 243 -4.61 -1.63 -18.38
C GLU A 243 -5.24 -0.26 -18.14
N ILE A 244 -4.38 0.76 -18.12
CA ILE A 244 -4.74 2.17 -17.97
C ILE A 244 -4.19 2.88 -19.20
N HIS A 245 -5.08 3.30 -20.10
CA HIS A 245 -4.71 3.93 -21.38
C HIS A 245 -4.48 5.44 -21.19
N SER A 246 -3.50 5.78 -20.36
CA SER A 246 -3.19 7.15 -19.95
C SER A 246 -2.66 8.04 -21.09
N GLN A 247 -2.17 7.43 -22.18
CA GLN A 247 -1.70 8.13 -23.38
C GLN A 247 -2.82 8.67 -24.26
N ASP A 248 -4.08 8.28 -24.01
CA ASP A 248 -5.23 8.84 -24.72
C ASP A 248 -5.38 10.37 -24.46
N ARG A 249 -4.64 10.93 -23.48
CA ARG A 249 -4.62 12.35 -23.12
C ARG A 249 -3.22 12.82 -22.74
N GLU A 250 -2.90 14.07 -23.11
CA GLU A 250 -1.62 14.71 -22.77
C GLU A 250 -1.44 14.89 -21.25
N SER A 251 -2.49 15.32 -20.53
CA SER A 251 -2.40 15.59 -19.08
C SER A 251 -2.14 14.35 -18.22
N THR A 252 -2.62 13.18 -18.63
CA THR A 252 -2.41 11.92 -17.89
C THR A 252 -1.20 11.14 -18.40
N SER A 253 -0.53 11.63 -19.44
CA SER A 253 0.56 10.91 -20.10
C SER A 253 1.78 10.71 -19.19
N VAL A 254 2.02 11.60 -18.22
CA VAL A 254 3.14 11.47 -17.26
C VAL A 254 2.73 10.66 -16.03
N ASP A 255 1.60 11.01 -15.40
CA ASP A 255 1.04 10.32 -14.24
C ASP A 255 -0.46 10.11 -14.45
N TRP A 256 -0.92 8.86 -14.50
CA TRP A 256 -2.33 8.57 -14.73
C TRP A 256 -3.23 9.27 -13.71
N ARG A 257 -2.77 9.47 -12.46
CA ARG A 257 -3.54 10.07 -11.36
C ARG A 257 -3.93 11.52 -11.60
N ASP A 258 -3.35 12.20 -12.58
CA ASP A 258 -3.67 13.59 -12.90
C ASP A 258 -5.09 13.76 -13.49
N TRP A 259 -5.78 12.67 -13.84
CA TRP A 259 -7.19 12.71 -14.26
C TRP A 259 -8.11 13.32 -13.19
N ALA A 260 -7.78 13.15 -11.90
CA ALA A 260 -8.57 13.64 -10.78
C ALA A 260 -8.65 15.18 -10.77
N ASN A 261 -7.69 15.87 -11.37
CA ASN A 261 -7.67 17.32 -11.50
C ASN A 261 -8.52 17.83 -12.69
N GLY A 262 -8.92 16.94 -13.61
CA GLY A 262 -9.63 17.29 -14.85
C GLY A 262 -11.00 16.63 -15.07
N GLY A 263 -11.42 15.68 -14.22
CA GLY A 263 -12.71 14.97 -14.37
C GLY A 263 -12.79 14.10 -15.63
N LEU A 264 -11.66 13.56 -16.10
CA LEU A 264 -11.53 12.92 -17.40
C LEU A 264 -11.75 11.40 -17.34
N GLU A 265 -12.49 10.86 -18.31
CA GLU A 265 -12.63 9.41 -18.53
C GLU A 265 -11.38 8.86 -19.24
N ILE A 266 -10.52 8.16 -18.49
CA ILE A 266 -9.47 7.28 -19.03
C ILE A 266 -10.11 5.93 -19.35
N ARG A 267 -9.71 5.29 -20.46
CA ARG A 267 -10.14 3.93 -20.77
C ARG A 267 -9.36 2.92 -19.92
N TYR A 268 -10.10 1.97 -19.35
CA TYR A 268 -9.57 0.84 -18.61
C TYR A 268 -10.00 -0.47 -19.28
N SER A 269 -9.11 -1.46 -19.30
CA SER A 269 -9.40 -2.79 -19.81
C SER A 269 -8.65 -3.85 -19.03
N ARG A 270 -9.06 -5.11 -19.14
CA ARG A 270 -8.24 -6.22 -18.69
C ARG A 270 -7.03 -6.37 -19.61
N GLY A 271 -5.86 -6.46 -19.00
CA GLY A 271 -4.61 -6.74 -19.68
C GLY A 271 -4.11 -8.15 -19.47
N THR A 272 -2.94 -8.41 -20.04
CA THR A 272 -2.14 -9.62 -19.81
C THR A 272 -0.66 -9.24 -19.73
N LEU A 273 0.13 -10.12 -19.13
CA LEU A 273 1.59 -10.05 -19.13
C LEU A 273 2.13 -11.33 -19.80
N PRO A 274 3.32 -11.29 -20.41
CA PRO A 274 4.03 -12.52 -20.77
C PRO A 274 4.22 -13.43 -19.55
N ASP A 275 4.18 -14.75 -19.74
CA ASP A 275 4.25 -15.73 -18.64
C ASP A 275 5.50 -15.54 -17.76
N ASP A 276 6.64 -15.21 -18.37
CA ASP A 276 7.88 -14.97 -17.63
C ASP A 276 7.81 -13.70 -16.78
N VAL A 277 7.13 -12.64 -17.24
CA VAL A 277 6.92 -11.42 -16.46
C VAL A 277 5.91 -11.67 -15.32
N GLN A 278 4.86 -12.46 -15.56
CA GLN A 278 3.92 -12.87 -14.51
C GLN A 278 4.63 -13.62 -13.38
N GLU A 279 5.46 -14.61 -13.75
CA GLU A 279 6.21 -15.41 -12.78
C GLU A 279 7.18 -14.54 -11.96
N ARG A 280 7.90 -13.60 -12.60
CA ARG A 280 8.78 -12.66 -11.90
C ARG A 280 8.03 -11.74 -10.94
N CYS A 281 6.86 -11.26 -11.32
CA CYS A 281 5.97 -10.47 -10.47
C CYS A 281 5.54 -11.25 -9.22
N ILE A 282 5.08 -12.50 -9.37
CA ILE A 282 4.67 -13.35 -8.26
C ILE A 282 5.85 -13.66 -7.34
N ASN A 283 7.01 -14.02 -7.92
CA ASN A 283 8.22 -14.32 -7.15
C ASN A 283 8.75 -13.09 -6.41
N PHE A 284 8.66 -11.90 -7.01
CA PHE A 284 9.01 -10.65 -6.36
C PHE A 284 8.14 -10.40 -5.11
N VAL A 285 6.81 -10.55 -5.21
CA VAL A 285 5.88 -10.36 -4.08
C VAL A 285 6.14 -11.41 -2.98
N ARG A 286 6.25 -12.68 -3.34
CA ARG A 286 6.57 -13.77 -2.40
C ARG A 286 7.92 -13.59 -1.71
N SER A 287 8.90 -12.98 -2.37
CA SER A 287 10.24 -12.76 -1.80
C SER A 287 10.27 -11.82 -0.59
N TYR A 288 9.19 -11.07 -0.37
CA TYR A 288 8.97 -10.27 0.84
C TYR A 288 8.15 -10.99 1.91
N GLY A 289 7.64 -12.20 1.63
CA GLY A 289 6.65 -12.87 2.49
C GLY A 289 5.23 -12.31 2.33
N LEU A 290 4.95 -11.59 1.23
CA LEU A 290 3.63 -11.01 0.96
C LEU A 290 2.74 -11.98 0.19
N ASN A 291 1.44 -11.91 0.46
CA ASN A 291 0.38 -12.57 -0.29
C ASN A 291 -0.47 -11.59 -1.10
N PHE A 292 -0.24 -10.29 -0.96
CA PHE A 292 -0.93 -9.26 -1.70
C PHE A 292 0.04 -8.15 -2.08
N SER A 293 -0.04 -7.68 -3.32
CA SER A 293 0.54 -6.39 -3.69
C SER A 293 -0.07 -5.85 -4.97
N THR A 294 -0.05 -4.54 -5.14
CA THR A 294 -0.27 -3.91 -6.46
C THR A 294 1.03 -3.31 -6.94
N MET A 295 1.43 -3.59 -8.17
CA MET A 295 2.61 -3.08 -8.83
C MET A 295 2.19 -2.19 -10.00
N ASP A 296 2.97 -1.13 -10.21
CA ASP A 296 2.84 -0.27 -11.37
C ASP A 296 3.95 -0.65 -12.35
N ILE A 297 3.55 -1.15 -13.52
CA ILE A 297 4.42 -1.55 -14.63
C ILE A 297 4.01 -0.74 -15.85
N VAL A 298 4.95 -0.37 -16.72
CA VAL A 298 4.63 0.20 -18.03
C VAL A 298 5.03 -0.76 -19.12
N LYS A 299 4.17 -0.85 -20.15
CA LYS A 299 4.55 -1.46 -21.42
C LYS A 299 5.02 -0.34 -22.35
N THR A 300 6.21 -0.48 -22.90
CA THR A 300 6.78 0.51 -23.83
C THR A 300 6.28 0.29 -25.27
N PRO A 301 6.38 1.28 -26.17
CA PRO A 301 6.02 1.11 -27.58
C PRO A 301 6.81 0.00 -28.30
N ASP A 302 8.03 -0.29 -27.85
CA ASP A 302 8.87 -1.39 -28.35
C ASP A 302 8.59 -2.75 -27.66
N GLY A 303 7.58 -2.83 -26.79
CA GLY A 303 7.08 -4.07 -26.21
C GLY A 303 7.80 -4.57 -24.96
N ARG A 304 8.65 -3.74 -24.34
CA ARG A 304 9.28 -4.04 -23.03
C ARG A 304 8.30 -3.78 -21.88
N TYR A 305 8.55 -4.41 -20.75
CA TYR A 305 7.75 -4.27 -19.52
C TYR A 305 8.65 -3.78 -18.38
N VAL A 306 8.45 -2.53 -17.97
CA VAL A 306 9.31 -1.85 -16.99
C VAL A 306 8.57 -1.66 -15.68
N PHE A 307 9.11 -2.23 -14.60
CA PHE A 307 8.63 -2.08 -13.24
C PHE A 307 8.95 -0.69 -12.69
N LEU A 308 7.94 0.02 -12.21
CA LEU A 308 8.09 1.38 -11.66
C LEU A 308 8.04 1.40 -10.14
N GLU A 309 7.05 0.75 -9.54
CA GLU A 309 6.78 0.82 -8.11
C GLU A 309 5.99 -0.40 -7.63
N ASN A 310 6.22 -0.82 -6.39
CA ASN A 310 5.41 -1.78 -5.68
C ASN A 310 4.67 -1.08 -4.53
N ASN A 311 3.37 -1.37 -4.40
CA ASN A 311 2.53 -0.91 -3.33
C ASN A 311 1.93 -2.14 -2.63
N PRO A 312 2.60 -2.64 -1.56
CA PRO A 312 2.28 -3.92 -0.91
C PRO A 312 0.92 -3.91 -0.21
N ASN A 313 0.27 -2.74 -0.18
CA ASN A 313 -1.05 -2.57 0.38
C ASN A 313 -1.89 -1.65 -0.48
N GLY A 314 -1.69 -1.67 -1.81
CA GLY A 314 -2.31 -0.72 -2.73
C GLY A 314 -3.83 -0.80 -2.80
N ASN A 315 -4.44 0.25 -3.34
CA ASN A 315 -5.86 0.22 -3.68
C ASN A 315 -6.04 -0.55 -4.99
N PHE A 316 -6.95 -1.53 -5.01
CA PHE A 316 -7.25 -2.37 -6.17
C PHE A 316 -8.73 -2.28 -6.62
N ILE A 317 -9.67 -2.09 -5.70
CA ILE A 317 -11.12 -2.08 -5.98
C ILE A 317 -11.54 -1.09 -7.05
N TRP A 318 -10.92 0.10 -7.11
CA TRP A 318 -11.27 1.08 -8.14
C TRP A 318 -10.99 0.55 -9.55
N VAL A 319 -9.93 -0.26 -9.73
CA VAL A 319 -9.65 -0.93 -11.01
C VAL A 319 -10.71 -1.97 -11.28
N GLU A 320 -11.08 -2.79 -10.30
CA GLU A 320 -12.12 -3.81 -10.45
C GLU A 320 -13.49 -3.19 -10.76
N LYS A 321 -13.83 -2.04 -10.17
CA LYS A 321 -15.07 -1.32 -10.49
C LYS A 321 -15.13 -0.86 -11.95
N LEU A 322 -13.98 -0.53 -12.53
CA LEU A 322 -13.83 -0.13 -13.93
C LEU A 322 -13.65 -1.34 -14.86
N VAL A 323 -13.13 -2.45 -14.34
CA VAL A 323 -12.84 -3.70 -15.06
C VAL A 323 -13.36 -4.91 -14.23
N PRO A 324 -14.69 -5.14 -14.18
CA PRO A 324 -15.30 -6.12 -13.24
C PRO A 324 -14.88 -7.57 -13.47
N GLU A 325 -14.45 -7.89 -14.69
CA GLU A 325 -13.91 -9.19 -15.08
C GLU A 325 -12.61 -9.59 -14.35
N LEU A 326 -11.93 -8.67 -13.66
CA LEU A 326 -10.76 -9.00 -12.84
C LEU A 326 -11.13 -9.79 -11.58
N ARG A 327 -12.32 -9.58 -10.99
CA ARG A 327 -12.83 -10.32 -9.82
C ARG A 327 -11.84 -10.40 -8.63
N MET A 328 -11.03 -9.37 -8.43
CA MET A 328 -9.98 -9.31 -7.39
C MET A 328 -10.55 -9.40 -5.97
N THR A 329 -11.71 -8.78 -5.69
CA THR A 329 -12.35 -8.82 -4.37
C THR A 329 -12.68 -10.26 -3.97
N SER A 330 -13.24 -11.04 -4.91
CA SER A 330 -13.59 -12.45 -4.68
C SER A 330 -12.34 -13.33 -4.50
N ALA A 331 -11.28 -13.09 -5.27
CA ALA A 331 -10.00 -13.79 -5.11
C ALA A 331 -9.36 -13.50 -3.74
N LEU A 332 -9.39 -12.25 -3.31
CA LEU A 332 -8.88 -11.79 -2.02
C LEU A 332 -9.65 -12.44 -0.86
N ALA A 333 -10.98 -12.40 -0.91
CA ALA A 333 -11.85 -13.04 0.08
C ALA A 333 -11.61 -14.56 0.14
N SER A 334 -11.45 -15.20 -1.02
CA SER A 334 -11.17 -16.64 -1.10
C SER A 334 -9.82 -17.01 -0.47
N CYS A 335 -8.77 -16.20 -0.66
CA CYS A 335 -7.48 -16.42 -0.01
C CYS A 335 -7.59 -16.31 1.52
N LEU A 336 -8.29 -15.29 2.02
CA LEU A 336 -8.53 -15.13 3.45
C LEU A 336 -9.36 -16.28 4.04
N ALA A 337 -10.38 -16.76 3.32
CA ALA A 337 -11.22 -17.86 3.75
C ALA A 337 -10.44 -19.19 3.84
N ARG A 338 -9.51 -19.44 2.91
CA ARG A 338 -8.65 -20.65 2.91
C ARG A 338 -7.53 -20.58 3.97
N GLY A 339 -6.98 -19.39 4.21
CA GLY A 339 -5.84 -19.20 5.08
C GLY A 339 -4.60 -19.98 4.59
N ALA A 340 -3.76 -20.45 5.52
CA ALA A 340 -2.48 -21.11 5.22
C ALA A 340 -2.61 -22.54 4.65
N ASN A 341 -3.82 -23.06 4.51
CA ASN A 341 -4.10 -24.41 3.97
C ASN A 341 -4.38 -24.40 2.46
N GLY A 342 -4.20 -23.26 1.78
CA GLY A 342 -4.56 -23.03 0.39
C GLY A 342 -3.37 -22.85 -0.53
#